data_AF-S4VCE0-F1
#
_entry.id   AF-S4VCE0-F1
#
_cell.length_a   1.000
_cell.length_b   1.000
_cell.length_c   1.000
_cell.angle_alpha   90.00
_cell.angle_beta   90.00
_cell.angle_gamma   90.00
#
_symmetry.space_group_name_H-M   'P 1'
#
loop_
_entity.id
_entity.type
_entity.pdbx_description
1 polymer ?
#
loop_
_entity_poly.entity_id
_entity_poly.type
_entity_poly.pdbx_seq_one_letter_code
_entity_poly.pdbx_strand_id
1 'polypeptide(L)'
;VTLPNGKVKVRYQQMYHGLPVFNTSVVATQTEKGIGQVYGMMAQQIDSDVVSTSPQVEQKQAVSIALTHYQQQNPSLTSADLVTENERAQLMVRLDENQIAQMVYLVDFFVATNEPARPFFFI
;
A
#
# COMPACT_ATOMS: atom_id res chain seq x y z
N VAL A 1 -5.10 16.09 -13.19
CA VAL A 1 -4.88 17.51 -12.82
C VAL A 1 -4.65 18.30 -14.09
N THR A 2 -5.42 19.35 -14.35
CA THR A 2 -5.18 20.27 -15.47
C THR A 2 -4.27 21.40 -15.02
N LEU A 3 -3.20 21.66 -15.77
CA LEU A 3 -2.23 22.70 -15.47
C LEU A 3 -2.62 24.03 -16.15
N PRO A 4 -2.13 25.19 -15.65
CA PRO A 4 -2.39 26.49 -16.28
C PRO A 4 -1.95 26.60 -17.74
N ASN A 5 -1.02 25.75 -18.20
CA ASN A 5 -0.58 25.70 -19.59
C ASN A 5 -1.43 24.78 -20.48
N GLY A 6 -2.62 24.40 -20.04
CA GLY A 6 -3.57 23.55 -20.78
C GLY A 6 -3.21 22.06 -20.82
N LYS A 7 -2.07 21.64 -20.26
CA LYS A 7 -1.69 20.22 -20.20
C LYS A 7 -2.42 19.50 -19.07
N VAL A 8 -2.82 18.25 -19.31
CA VAL A 8 -3.42 17.39 -18.28
C VAL A 8 -2.39 16.39 -17.78
N LYS A 9 -2.13 16.37 -16.47
CA LYS A 9 -1.33 15.34 -15.80
C LYS A 9 -2.24 14.25 -15.26
N VAL A 10 -1.97 13.01 -15.63
CA VAL A 10 -2.68 11.81 -15.18
C VAL A 10 -1.70 10.91 -14.43
N ARG A 11 -2.05 10.51 -13.21
CA ARG A 11 -1.32 9.50 -12.43
C ARG A 11 -2.06 8.17 -12.55
N TYR A 12 -1.33 7.11 -12.87
CA TYR A 12 -1.82 5.75 -12.99
C TYR A 12 -1.30 4.91 -11.83
N GLN A 13 -2.22 4.17 -11.21
CA GLN A 13 -1.92 3.11 -10.26
C GLN A 13 -1.78 1.80 -11.04
N GLN A 14 -0.66 1.11 -10.89
CA GLN A 14 -0.52 -0.22 -11.48
C GLN A 14 -1.42 -1.20 -10.73
N MET A 15 -2.07 -2.10 -11.48
CA MET A 15 -2.92 -3.16 -10.98
C MET A 15 -2.39 -4.51 -11.48
N TYR A 16 -2.50 -5.55 -10.65
CA TYR A 16 -2.20 -6.94 -10.99
C TYR A 16 -3.37 -7.82 -10.52
N HIS A 17 -4.09 -8.42 -11.48
CA HIS A 17 -5.33 -9.19 -11.22
C HIS A 17 -6.32 -8.49 -10.25
N GLY A 18 -6.50 -7.17 -10.41
CA GLY A 18 -7.41 -6.38 -9.57
C GLY A 18 -6.82 -5.89 -8.24
N LEU A 19 -5.61 -6.32 -7.88
CA LEU A 19 -4.88 -5.82 -6.72
C LEU A 19 -3.98 -4.65 -7.11
N PRO A 20 -3.91 -3.56 -6.34
CA PRO A 20 -2.96 -2.49 -6.60
C PRO A 20 -1.54 -2.94 -6.29
N VAL A 21 -0.57 -2.41 -7.04
CA VAL A 21 0.85 -2.65 -6.80
C VAL A 21 1.45 -1.49 -6.00
N PHE A 22 1.88 -1.77 -4.77
CA PHE A 22 2.46 -0.82 -3.84
C PHE A 22 3.72 -0.15 -4.41
N ASN A 23 3.90 1.12 -4.09
CA ASN A 23 5.06 1.94 -4.47
C ASN A 23 5.34 1.99 -5.99
N THR A 24 4.30 1.78 -6.81
CA THR A 24 4.33 2.02 -8.25
C THR A 24 3.46 3.23 -8.56
N SER A 25 3.90 4.04 -9.52
CA SER A 25 3.13 5.18 -9.99
C SER A 25 3.74 5.62 -11.30
N VAL A 26 2.91 5.70 -12.34
CA VAL A 26 3.29 6.25 -13.63
C VAL A 26 2.49 7.54 -13.85
N VAL A 27 3.16 8.63 -14.19
CA VAL A 27 2.54 9.91 -14.50
C VAL A 27 2.79 10.25 -15.95
N ALA A 28 1.72 10.50 -16.70
CA ALA A 28 1.80 10.92 -18.08
C ALA A 28 1.18 12.30 -18.28
N THR A 29 1.60 12.96 -19.37
CA THR A 29 1.01 14.21 -19.84
C THR A 29 0.09 13.91 -21.01
N GLN A 30 -1.18 14.22 -20.84
CA GLN A 30 -2.18 14.12 -21.88
C GLN A 30 -2.39 15.49 -22.52
N THR A 31 -2.42 15.49 -23.85
CA THR A 31 -2.69 16.63 -24.71
C THR A 31 -3.70 16.21 -25.78
N GLU A 32 -4.23 17.15 -26.55
CA GLU A 32 -5.09 16.85 -27.70
C GLU A 32 -4.42 15.94 -28.74
N LYS A 33 -3.07 15.96 -28.81
CA LYS A 33 -2.26 15.13 -29.71
C LYS A 33 -1.99 13.72 -29.17
N GLY A 34 -2.45 13.41 -27.95
CA GLY A 34 -2.23 12.12 -27.30
C GLY A 34 -1.40 12.20 -26.00
N ILE A 35 -0.84 11.06 -25.61
CA ILE A 35 -0.09 10.86 -24.36
C ILE A 35 1.41 10.99 -24.63
N GLY A 36 2.12 11.73 -23.77
CA GLY A 36 3.58 11.85 -23.80
C GLY A 36 4.16 12.25 -22.45
N GLN A 37 5.49 12.39 -22.39
CA GLN A 37 6.22 12.75 -21.15
C GLN A 37 5.83 11.85 -19.96
N VAL A 38 6.25 10.59 -20.04
CA VAL A 38 5.92 9.55 -19.06
C VAL A 38 7.05 9.44 -18.03
N TYR A 39 6.70 9.47 -16.75
CA TYR A 39 7.65 9.36 -15.63
C TYR A 39 7.12 8.41 -14.58
N GLY A 40 8.02 7.78 -13.82
CA GLY A 40 7.68 6.94 -12.69
C GLY A 40 8.20 5.51 -12.82
N MET A 41 7.63 4.61 -12.03
CA MET A 41 8.07 3.21 -11.94
C MET A 41 6.87 2.27 -11.98
N MET A 42 7.10 1.11 -12.58
CA MET A 42 6.18 -0.01 -12.62
C MET A 42 6.96 -1.30 -12.36
N ALA A 43 6.35 -2.23 -11.63
CA ALA A 43 6.88 -3.57 -11.47
C ALA A 43 6.61 -4.38 -12.74
N GLN A 44 7.57 -5.21 -13.14
CA GLN A 44 7.44 -6.13 -14.26
C GLN A 44 7.58 -7.56 -13.77
N GLN A 45 7.10 -8.53 -14.55
CA GLN A 45 7.23 -9.96 -14.27
C GLN A 45 6.62 -10.38 -12.91
N ILE A 46 5.57 -9.69 -12.44
CA ILE A 46 4.90 -10.04 -11.17
C ILE A 46 4.37 -11.48 -11.20
N ASP A 47 3.98 -11.96 -12.38
CA ASP A 47 3.46 -13.31 -12.61
C ASP A 47 4.46 -14.43 -12.38
N SER A 48 5.77 -14.16 -12.39
CA SER A 48 6.77 -15.18 -12.01
C SER A 48 6.75 -15.51 -10.52
N ASP A 49 6.28 -14.57 -9.69
CA ASP A 49 6.40 -14.68 -8.23
C ASP A 49 5.01 -14.84 -7.57
N VAL A 50 3.99 -14.12 -8.06
CA VAL A 50 2.64 -14.12 -7.50
C VAL A 50 1.67 -14.88 -8.41
N VAL A 51 1.60 -16.19 -8.21
CA VAL A 51 0.73 -17.08 -9.00
C VAL A 51 -0.75 -17.05 -8.62
N SER A 52 -1.08 -16.52 -7.43
CA SER A 52 -2.44 -16.47 -6.91
C SER A 52 -2.68 -15.18 -6.13
N THR A 53 -3.87 -14.60 -6.31
CA THR A 53 -4.33 -13.41 -5.57
C THR A 53 -5.34 -13.77 -4.48
N SER A 54 -5.41 -15.04 -4.07
CA SER A 54 -6.27 -15.49 -2.98
C SER A 54 -5.52 -15.42 -1.64
N PRO A 55 -5.89 -14.52 -0.72
CA PRO A 55 -5.21 -14.39 0.55
C PRO A 55 -5.40 -15.65 1.42
N GLN A 56 -4.33 -16.05 2.12
CA GLN A 56 -4.36 -17.17 3.07
C GLN A 56 -4.91 -16.77 4.45
N VAL A 57 -4.90 -15.47 4.75
CA VAL A 57 -5.45 -14.90 5.98
C VAL A 57 -6.56 -13.90 5.65
N GLU A 58 -7.55 -13.82 6.53
CA GLU A 58 -8.60 -12.83 6.39
C GLU A 58 -8.11 -11.42 6.73
N GLN A 59 -8.77 -10.41 6.15
CA GLN A 59 -8.45 -9.00 6.40
C GLN A 59 -8.43 -8.65 7.90
N LYS A 60 -9.36 -9.19 8.70
CA LYS A 60 -9.39 -8.98 10.16
C LYS A 60 -8.23 -9.63 10.89
N GLN A 61 -7.78 -10.79 10.42
CA GLN A 61 -6.61 -11.48 10.99
C GLN A 61 -5.34 -10.66 10.72
N ALA A 62 -5.19 -10.09 9.52
CA ALA A 62 -4.08 -9.21 9.19
C ALA A 62 -4.02 -7.99 10.13
N VAL A 63 -5.17 -7.36 10.44
CA VAL A 63 -5.24 -6.27 11.43
C VAL A 63 -4.80 -6.75 12.81
N SER A 64 -5.30 -7.89 13.28
CA SER A 64 -4.92 -8.44 14.59
C SER A 64 -3.42 -8.75 14.70
N ILE A 65 -2.80 -9.27 13.63
CA ILE A 65 -1.36 -9.55 13.58
C ILE A 65 -0.58 -8.23 13.69
N ALA A 66 -0.98 -7.20 12.92
CA ALA A 66 -0.33 -5.89 12.95
C ALA A 66 -0.42 -5.21 14.32
N LEU A 67 -1.60 -5.24 14.97
CA LEU A 67 -1.80 -4.69 16.31
C LEU A 67 -0.92 -5.40 17.35
N THR A 68 -0.88 -6.73 17.29
CA THR A 68 -0.05 -7.55 18.19
C THR A 68 1.43 -7.21 18.02
N HIS A 69 1.90 -7.12 16.77
CA HIS A 69 3.28 -6.77 16.48
C HIS A 69 3.62 -5.35 16.95
N TYR A 70 2.73 -4.38 16.75
CA TYR A 70 2.92 -3.02 17.24
C TYR A 70 2.99 -2.97 18.77
N GLN A 71 2.13 -3.71 19.48
CA GLN A 71 2.18 -3.79 20.94
C GLN A 71 3.51 -4.40 21.42
N GLN A 72 4.01 -5.44 20.75
CA GLN A 72 5.31 -6.06 21.09
C GLN A 72 6.49 -5.09 20.91
N GLN A 73 6.43 -4.22 19.89
CA GLN A 73 7.43 -3.18 19.67
C GLN A 73 7.35 -2.01 20.67
N ASN A 74 6.20 -1.86 21.34
CA ASN A 74 5.91 -0.78 22.28
C ASN A 74 5.46 -1.35 23.62
N PRO A 75 6.35 -2.03 24.38
CA PRO A 75 5.97 -2.74 25.61
C PRO A 75 5.45 -1.83 26.73
N SER A 76 5.64 -0.52 26.63
CA SER A 76 5.04 0.47 27.53
C SER A 76 3.55 0.69 27.29
N LEU A 77 3.03 0.33 26.12
CA LEU A 77 1.60 0.42 25.80
C LEU A 77 0.90 -0.85 26.30
N THR A 78 0.08 -0.68 27.34
CA THR A 78 -0.79 -1.78 27.76
C THR A 78 -1.94 -1.95 26.76
N SER A 79 -2.59 -3.11 26.76
CA SER A 79 -3.78 -3.33 25.90
C SER A 79 -4.93 -2.38 26.22
N ALA A 80 -4.97 -1.78 27.43
CA ALA A 80 -5.96 -0.76 27.78
C ALA A 80 -5.61 0.62 27.19
N ASP A 81 -4.33 0.89 26.92
CA ASP A 81 -3.83 2.14 26.35
C ASP A 81 -3.81 2.11 24.81
N LEU A 82 -3.87 0.92 24.20
CA LEU A 82 -3.87 0.73 22.75
C LEU A 82 -5.28 0.98 22.18
N VAL A 83 -5.69 2.24 22.20
CA VAL A 83 -6.90 2.71 21.51
C VAL A 83 -6.53 3.05 20.07
N THR A 84 -7.09 2.27 19.14
CA THR A 84 -6.85 2.41 17.71
C THR A 84 -8.07 2.96 16.97
N GLU A 85 -7.79 3.76 15.95
CA GLU A 85 -8.78 4.33 15.06
C GLU A 85 -8.38 4.13 13.61
N ASN A 86 -9.34 4.21 12.70
CA ASN A 86 -9.11 4.15 11.24
C ASN A 86 -8.30 2.91 10.81
N GLU A 87 -8.54 1.76 11.45
CA GLU A 87 -7.94 0.49 11.07
C GLU A 87 -8.31 0.14 9.64
N ARG A 88 -7.28 -0.03 8.80
CA ARG A 88 -7.42 -0.38 7.39
C ARG A 88 -6.46 -1.51 7.09
N ALA A 89 -6.95 -2.50 6.36
CA ALA A 89 -6.12 -3.53 5.76
C ALA A 89 -6.47 -3.63 4.28
N GLN A 90 -5.51 -3.43 3.40
CA GLN A 90 -5.73 -3.47 1.96
C GLN A 90 -4.84 -4.55 1.34
N LEU A 91 -5.46 -5.53 0.67
CA LEU A 91 -4.73 -6.54 -0.10
C LEU A 91 -4.10 -5.89 -1.33
N MET A 92 -2.80 -6.12 -1.53
CA MET A 92 -2.02 -5.54 -2.60
C MET A 92 -0.82 -6.41 -2.96
N VAL A 93 -0.13 -6.06 -4.05
CA VAL A 93 1.16 -6.64 -4.41
C VAL A 93 2.25 -5.64 -4.04
N ARG A 94 3.37 -6.09 -3.50
CA ARG A 94 4.58 -5.26 -3.32
C ARG A 94 5.80 -6.00 -3.83
N LEU A 95 6.87 -5.26 -4.13
CA LEU A 95 8.21 -5.83 -4.26
C LEU A 95 8.90 -5.76 -2.90
N ASP A 96 9.57 -6.83 -2.50
CA ASP A 96 10.45 -6.81 -1.33
C ASP A 96 11.82 -6.19 -1.65
N GLU A 97 12.73 -6.21 -0.69
CA GLU A 97 14.09 -5.66 -0.81
C GLU A 97 14.91 -6.35 -1.91
N ASN A 98 14.58 -7.60 -2.24
CA ASN A 98 15.23 -8.39 -3.28
C ASN A 98 14.52 -8.29 -4.64
N GLN A 99 13.52 -7.40 -4.77
CA GLN A 99 12.70 -7.24 -5.96
C GLN A 99 11.81 -8.45 -6.29
N ILE A 100 11.49 -9.27 -5.29
CA ILE A 100 10.55 -10.38 -5.44
C ILE A 100 9.14 -9.88 -5.13
N ALA A 101 8.19 -10.13 -6.02
CA ALA A 101 6.81 -9.72 -5.84
C ALA A 101 6.09 -10.62 -4.81
N GLN A 102 5.34 -9.98 -3.91
CA GLN A 102 4.62 -10.61 -2.82
C GLN A 102 3.21 -10.04 -2.76
N MET A 103 2.21 -10.91 -2.58
CA MET A 103 0.88 -10.48 -2.19
C MET A 103 0.82 -10.32 -0.67
N VAL A 104 0.41 -9.14 -0.22
CA VAL A 104 0.43 -8.72 1.19
C VAL A 104 -0.81 -7.92 1.54
N TYR A 105 -1.18 -7.89 2.81
CA TYR A 105 -2.02 -6.81 3.34
C TYR A 105 -1.13 -5.64 3.77
N LEU A 106 -1.37 -4.45 3.21
CA LEU A 106 -0.93 -3.20 3.83
C LEU A 106 -1.94 -2.85 4.93
N VAL A 107 -1.52 -2.98 6.16
CA VAL A 107 -2.31 -2.64 7.34
C VAL A 107 -1.82 -1.32 7.91
N ASP A 108 -2.72 -0.37 8.12
CA ASP A 108 -2.43 0.88 8.82
C ASP A 108 -3.54 1.22 9.81
N PHE A 109 -3.18 1.89 10.90
CA PHE A 109 -4.12 2.34 11.93
C PHE A 109 -3.55 3.55 12.65
N PHE A 110 -4.41 4.36 13.26
CA PHE A 110 -4.04 5.50 14.09
C PHE A 110 -4.04 5.10 15.55
N VAL A 111 -3.00 5.48 16.30
CA VAL A 111 -2.83 5.20 17.73
C VAL A 111 -2.93 6.53 18.48
N ALA A 112 -3.99 6.69 19.27
CA ALA A 112 -4.33 7.93 19.95
C ALA A 112 -3.79 7.97 21.39
N THR A 113 -2.47 8.07 21.53
CA THR A 113 -1.80 8.22 22.84
C THR A 113 -1.23 9.63 23.01
N ASN A 114 -0.53 9.89 24.12
CA ASN A 114 0.25 11.12 24.31
C ASN A 114 1.37 11.29 23.26
N GLU A 115 1.77 10.20 22.61
CA GLU A 115 2.71 10.16 21.49
C GLU A 115 2.00 9.55 20.26
N PRO A 116 1.15 10.34 19.57
CA PRO A 116 0.30 9.80 18.52
C PRO A 116 1.11 9.26 17.36
N ALA A 117 0.68 8.12 16.81
CA ALA A 117 1.36 7.43 15.73
C ALA A 117 0.38 6.90 14.68
N ARG A 118 0.87 6.73 13.45
CA ARG A 118 0.17 6.00 12.39
C ARG A 118 1.07 4.93 11.79
N PRO A 119 1.30 3.82 12.52
CA PRO A 119 2.10 2.73 12.02
C PRO A 119 1.46 2.08 10.78
N PHE A 120 2.30 1.48 9.94
CA PHE A 120 1.86 0.62 8.86
C PHE A 120 2.71 -0.64 8.81
N PHE A 121 2.11 -1.74 8.37
CA PHE A 121 2.73 -3.05 8.30
C PHE A 121 2.38 -3.74 6.98
N PHE A 122 3.30 -4.56 6.50
CA PHE A 122 2.99 -5.56 5.48
C PHE A 122 2.85 -6.91 6.17
N ILE A 123 1.66 -7.50 6.03
CA ILE A 123 1.29 -8.78 6.62
C ILE A 123 1.12 -9.82 5.51
#